data_AF-A0A7Z0VID0-F1
#
_entry.id   AF-A0A7Z0VID0-F1
#
_cell.length_a   1.000
_cell.length_b   1.000
_cell.length_c   1.000
_cell.angle_alpha   90.00
_cell.angle_beta   90.00
_cell.angle_gamma   90.00
#
_symmetry.space_group_name_H-M   'P 1'
#
loop_
_entity.id
_entity.type
_entity.pdbx_description
1 polymer ?
#
loop_
_entity_poly.entity_id
_entity_poly.type
_entity_poly.pdbx_seq_one_letter_code
_entity_poly.pdbx_strand_id
1 'polypeptide(L)'
;MKLLNHIKRIPRCIRENGIANFVIYLMTTTLLTSFSWLLIPFKKRIDTDSFYQVFSRFIESVNDMEQATLLEIGSRNVTGVVWREVFSPTVNYTGMDIHPGENVDVAGDVHTLSSLLPGEHYDAVFSVSVFEHLAMPWKAALEINRVMKPGGLLYISTHPAIPPHELPWDFWRFSGETFKILLNESTGFEILESQEGTPGRILSLSRDHTTASTHRFPINQSIAILARKTGAPDPGLSWDIPVSSLLQTDYPK
;
A
#
# COMPACT_ATOMS: atom_id res chain seq x y z
N MET A 1 26.51 5.49 18.65
CA MET A 1 25.27 5.12 19.40
C MET A 1 24.51 3.93 18.78
N LYS A 2 24.44 3.75 17.45
CA LYS A 2 23.71 2.62 16.80
C LYS A 2 24.34 1.22 17.01
N LEU A 3 25.67 1.10 17.04
CA LEU A 3 26.36 -0.20 17.14
C LEU A 3 26.14 -0.93 18.49
N LEU A 4 26.13 -0.19 19.60
CA LEU A 4 25.89 -0.73 20.95
C LEU A 4 24.46 -1.31 21.11
N ASN A 5 23.48 -0.76 20.39
CA ASN A 5 22.10 -1.27 20.41
C ASN A 5 21.94 -2.58 19.63
N HIS A 6 22.77 -2.84 18.61
CA HIS A 6 22.80 -4.13 17.91
C HIS A 6 23.42 -5.23 18.77
N ILE A 7 24.50 -4.93 19.50
CA ILE A 7 25.18 -5.90 20.37
C ILE A 7 24.26 -6.39 21.49
N LYS A 8 23.46 -5.49 22.09
CA LYS A 8 22.49 -5.85 23.15
C LYS A 8 21.36 -6.77 22.68
N ARG A 9 21.10 -6.86 21.37
CA ARG A 9 20.04 -7.73 20.78
C ARG A 9 20.54 -9.13 20.45
N ILE A 10 21.85 -9.38 20.46
CA ILE A 10 22.48 -10.66 20.11
C ILE A 10 21.96 -11.82 20.97
N PRO A 11 21.94 -11.74 22.32
CA PRO A 11 21.48 -12.85 23.16
C PRO A 11 19.98 -13.18 22.98
N ARG A 12 19.18 -12.20 22.55
CA ARG A 12 17.76 -12.39 22.24
C ARG A 12 17.59 -13.07 20.87
N CYS A 13 18.31 -12.58 19.86
CA CYS A 13 18.28 -13.14 18.51
C CYS A 13 18.72 -14.62 18.49
N ILE A 14 19.78 -14.97 19.22
CA ILE A 14 20.24 -16.37 19.35
C ILE A 14 19.20 -17.25 20.06
N ARG A 15 18.51 -16.73 21.06
CA ARG A 15 17.50 -17.48 21.82
C ARG A 15 16.23 -17.74 21.02
N GLU A 16 15.80 -16.75 20.24
CA GLU A 16 14.57 -16.81 19.44
C GLU A 16 14.78 -17.58 18.13
N ASN A 17 15.97 -17.50 17.53
CA ASN A 17 16.22 -18.01 16.18
C ASN A 17 17.31 -19.09 16.10
N GLY A 18 18.05 -19.34 17.18
CA GLY A 18 19.18 -20.28 17.21
C GLY A 18 20.50 -19.68 16.68
N ILE A 19 21.61 -20.31 17.05
CA ILE A 19 22.98 -19.87 16.70
C ILE A 19 23.18 -19.85 15.17
N ALA A 20 22.63 -20.84 14.46
CA ALA A 20 22.76 -20.92 13.00
C ALA A 20 22.15 -19.70 12.30
N ASN A 21 20.93 -19.29 12.69
CA ASN A 21 20.29 -18.10 12.11
C ASN A 21 21.01 -16.80 12.50
N PHE A 22 21.60 -16.74 13.69
CA PHE A 22 22.43 -15.60 14.07
C PHE A 22 23.68 -15.47 13.20
N VAL A 23 24.37 -16.58 12.92
CA VAL A 23 25.53 -16.60 12.01
C VAL A 23 25.11 -16.19 10.59
N ILE A 24 24.01 -16.75 10.09
CA ILE A 24 23.46 -16.38 8.77
C ILE A 24 23.16 -14.88 8.73
N TYR A 25 22.45 -14.34 9.73
CA TYR A 25 22.13 -12.92 9.82
C TYR A 25 23.38 -12.04 9.78
N LEU A 26 24.42 -12.37 10.55
CA LEU A 26 25.66 -11.61 10.57
C LEU A 26 26.36 -11.64 9.20
N MET A 27 26.47 -12.81 8.59
CA MET A 27 27.09 -12.98 7.27
C MET A 27 26.32 -12.22 6.18
N THR A 28 25.01 -12.46 6.08
CA THR A 28 24.17 -11.86 5.04
C THR A 28 24.05 -10.36 5.22
N THR A 29 23.88 -9.85 6.44
CA THR A 29 23.76 -8.40 6.67
C THR A 29 25.05 -7.67 6.29
N THR A 30 26.22 -8.15 6.71
CA THR A 30 27.50 -7.50 6.38
C THR A 30 27.77 -7.55 4.86
N LEU A 31 27.57 -8.70 4.22
CA LEU A 31 27.77 -8.86 2.79
C LEU A 31 26.78 -7.99 2.00
N LEU A 32 25.48 -8.14 2.24
CA LEU A 32 24.44 -7.43 1.50
C LEU A 32 24.52 -5.91 1.72
N THR A 33 24.88 -5.45 2.91
CA THR A 33 25.11 -4.01 3.15
C THR A 33 26.27 -3.52 2.30
N SER A 34 27.40 -4.24 2.29
CA SER A 34 28.57 -3.88 1.49
C SER A 34 28.25 -3.84 -0.01
N PHE A 35 27.56 -4.87 -0.52
CA PHE A 35 27.07 -4.89 -1.91
C PHE A 35 26.09 -3.75 -2.19
N SER A 36 25.17 -3.45 -1.27
CA SER A 36 24.20 -2.37 -1.41
C SER A 36 24.87 -1.01 -1.59
N TRP A 37 26.02 -0.76 -0.94
CA TRP A 37 26.83 0.43 -1.14
C TRP A 37 27.51 0.46 -2.52
N LEU A 38 28.11 -0.66 -2.95
CA LEU A 38 28.72 -0.78 -4.28
C LEU A 38 27.70 -0.59 -5.41
N LEU A 39 26.45 -0.99 -5.18
CA LEU A 39 25.38 -0.90 -6.17
C LEU A 39 24.73 0.49 -6.26
N ILE A 40 25.05 1.44 -5.38
CA ILE A 40 24.42 2.77 -5.36
C ILE A 40 24.38 3.44 -6.75
N PRO A 41 25.47 3.49 -7.54
CA PRO A 41 25.44 4.12 -8.88
C PRO A 41 24.50 3.43 -9.88
N PHE A 42 24.15 2.17 -9.63
CA PHE A 42 23.31 1.33 -10.50
C PHE A 42 21.88 1.16 -9.95
N LYS A 43 21.59 1.65 -8.75
CA LYS A 43 20.24 1.59 -8.20
C LYS A 43 19.32 2.46 -9.03
N LYS A 44 18.13 1.92 -9.31
CA LYS A 44 17.06 2.66 -9.98
C LYS A 44 16.78 3.92 -9.16
N ARG A 45 16.78 5.08 -9.82
CA ARG A 45 16.45 6.34 -9.14
C ARG A 45 14.94 6.43 -8.97
N ILE A 46 14.51 7.01 -7.85
CA ILE A 46 13.10 7.13 -7.45
C ILE A 46 12.29 7.88 -8.51
N ASP A 47 12.81 9.01 -9.00
CA ASP A 47 12.21 9.84 -10.07
C ASP A 47 12.00 9.10 -11.39
N THR A 48 12.82 8.08 -11.65
CA THR A 48 12.74 7.24 -12.85
C THR A 48 12.00 5.92 -12.65
N ASP A 49 11.49 5.65 -11.45
CA ASP A 49 10.69 4.45 -11.22
C ASP A 49 9.26 4.66 -11.72
N SER A 50 8.83 3.79 -12.64
CA SER A 50 7.48 3.79 -13.19
C SER A 50 6.42 3.77 -12.10
N PHE A 51 6.67 3.06 -10.99
CA PHE A 51 5.82 3.06 -9.79
C PHE A 51 5.56 4.49 -9.26
N TYR A 52 6.62 5.27 -9.00
CA TYR A 52 6.48 6.62 -8.44
C TYR A 52 5.87 7.58 -9.47
N GLN A 53 6.15 7.38 -10.76
CA GLN A 53 5.62 8.23 -11.82
C GLN A 53 4.09 8.15 -11.96
N VAL A 54 3.47 7.01 -11.62
CA VAL A 54 2.00 6.91 -11.61
C VAL A 54 1.40 7.89 -10.61
N PHE A 55 1.99 7.99 -9.40
CA PHE A 55 1.50 8.92 -8.38
C PHE A 55 1.74 10.38 -8.77
N SER A 56 2.90 10.68 -9.35
CA SER A 56 3.18 12.03 -9.89
C SER A 56 2.12 12.45 -10.92
N ARG A 57 1.78 11.57 -11.87
CA ARG A 57 0.71 11.84 -12.85
C ARG A 57 -0.66 12.02 -12.21
N PHE A 58 -0.98 11.24 -11.18
CA PHE A 58 -2.23 11.41 -10.42
C PHE A 58 -2.28 12.79 -9.75
N ILE A 59 -1.21 13.19 -9.05
CA ILE A 59 -1.10 14.50 -8.39
C ILE A 59 -1.24 15.63 -9.42
N GLU A 60 -0.52 15.56 -10.54
CA GLU A 60 -0.63 16.52 -11.63
C GLU A 60 -2.07 16.62 -12.15
N SER A 61 -2.71 15.49 -12.42
CA SER A 61 -4.09 15.44 -12.91
C SER A 61 -5.09 16.07 -11.94
N VAL A 62 -4.92 15.86 -10.63
CA VAL A 62 -5.79 16.46 -9.60
C VAL A 62 -5.53 17.96 -9.45
N ASN A 63 -4.27 18.39 -9.55
CA ASN A 63 -3.91 19.81 -9.45
C ASN A 63 -4.38 20.64 -10.65
N ASP A 64 -4.51 20.02 -11.83
CA ASP A 64 -5.03 20.64 -13.05
C ASP A 64 -6.57 20.78 -13.06
N MET A 65 -7.28 20.12 -12.13
CA MET A 65 -8.73 20.23 -12.01
C MET A 65 -9.14 21.53 -11.29
N GLU A 66 -10.20 22.18 -11.80
CA GLU A 66 -10.78 23.35 -11.14
C GLU A 66 -11.53 22.93 -9.87
N GLN A 67 -11.03 23.36 -8.70
CA GLN A 67 -11.65 23.12 -7.37
C GLN A 67 -11.96 21.64 -7.07
N ALA A 68 -11.02 20.74 -7.35
CA ALA A 68 -11.21 19.31 -7.12
C ALA A 68 -11.51 18.96 -5.66
N THR A 69 -12.37 17.96 -5.47
CA THR A 69 -12.59 17.29 -4.19
C THR A 69 -11.78 15.99 -4.14
N LEU A 70 -10.91 15.87 -3.14
CA LEU A 70 -9.94 14.79 -3.00
C LEU A 70 -10.11 14.07 -1.65
N LEU A 71 -10.11 12.74 -1.66
CA LEU A 71 -10.07 11.91 -0.47
C LEU A 71 -8.76 11.12 -0.39
N GLU A 72 -8.05 11.23 0.73
CA GLU A 72 -6.97 10.32 1.12
C GLU A 72 -7.49 9.24 2.06
N ILE A 73 -7.21 7.97 1.76
CA ILE A 73 -7.52 6.82 2.63
C ILE A 73 -6.23 6.31 3.24
N GLY A 74 -6.17 6.29 4.58
CA GLY A 74 -4.96 6.02 5.38
C GLY A 74 -4.13 7.27 5.63
N SER A 75 -4.77 8.39 5.96
CA SER A 75 -4.13 9.71 5.99
C SER A 75 -3.26 9.97 7.23
N ARG A 76 -3.34 9.13 8.25
CA ARG A 76 -2.69 9.40 9.53
C ARG A 76 -1.17 9.41 9.39
N ASN A 77 -0.54 10.46 9.92
CA ASN A 77 0.92 10.55 9.90
C ASN A 77 1.57 9.53 10.86
N VAL A 78 2.00 8.39 10.33
CA VAL A 78 2.74 7.35 11.08
C VAL A 78 4.23 7.35 10.74
N THR A 79 4.55 7.65 9.49
CA THR A 79 5.90 7.49 8.92
C THR A 79 6.67 8.80 8.83
N GLY A 80 6.04 9.94 9.13
CA GLY A 80 6.56 11.28 8.89
C GLY A 80 6.26 11.83 7.50
N VAL A 81 5.43 11.12 6.70
CA VAL A 81 5.02 11.56 5.36
C VAL A 81 3.58 12.03 5.42
N VAL A 82 3.34 13.27 4.99
CA VAL A 82 2.02 13.88 4.85
C VAL A 82 1.87 14.34 3.41
N TRP A 83 0.91 13.77 2.68
CA TRP A 83 0.75 14.04 1.25
C TRP A 83 -0.01 15.33 0.94
N ARG A 84 -0.76 15.87 1.90
CA ARG A 84 -1.62 17.06 1.71
C ARG A 84 -0.91 18.23 1.01
N GLU A 85 0.35 18.48 1.34
CA GLU A 85 1.12 19.63 0.84
C GLU A 85 1.54 19.52 -0.64
N VAL A 86 1.43 18.33 -1.26
CA VAL A 86 1.76 18.16 -2.69
C VAL A 86 0.60 18.56 -3.61
N PHE A 87 -0.59 18.77 -3.05
CA PHE A 87 -1.77 19.19 -3.80
C PHE A 87 -1.94 20.71 -3.75
N SER A 88 -2.52 21.29 -4.81
CA SER A 88 -2.79 22.72 -4.91
C SER A 88 -3.68 23.19 -3.74
N PRO A 89 -3.47 24.39 -3.19
CA PRO A 89 -4.34 24.95 -2.14
C PRO A 89 -5.82 25.09 -2.54
N THR A 90 -6.14 25.00 -3.83
CA THR A 90 -7.52 25.02 -4.35
C THR A 90 -8.21 23.66 -4.29
N VAL A 91 -7.48 22.57 -4.02
CA VAL A 91 -8.02 21.22 -3.86
C VAL A 91 -8.65 21.10 -2.48
N ASN A 92 -9.94 20.75 -2.44
CA ASN A 92 -10.64 20.43 -1.20
C ASN A 92 -10.26 19.03 -0.73
N TYR A 93 -9.22 18.96 0.10
CA TYR A 93 -8.62 17.73 0.59
C TYR A 93 -9.27 17.24 1.87
N THR A 94 -9.75 15.99 1.86
CA THR A 94 -10.21 15.26 3.05
C THR A 94 -9.26 14.10 3.33
N GLY A 95 -8.66 14.07 4.51
CA GLY A 95 -7.89 12.93 5.01
C GLY A 95 -8.76 12.01 5.87
N MET A 96 -8.73 10.71 5.60
CA MET A 96 -9.41 9.70 6.40
C MET A 96 -8.45 8.61 6.87
N ASP A 97 -8.63 8.19 8.11
CA ASP A 97 -7.94 7.04 8.69
C ASP A 97 -8.88 6.34 9.67
N ILE A 98 -8.61 5.07 10.00
CA ILE A 98 -9.42 4.37 11.00
C ILE A 98 -9.17 4.92 12.40
N HIS A 99 -7.99 5.47 12.66
CA HIS A 99 -7.65 6.14 13.91
C HIS A 99 -7.62 7.65 13.73
N PRO A 100 -8.10 8.43 14.73
CA PRO A 100 -7.86 9.86 14.72
C PRO A 100 -6.36 10.16 14.82
N GLY A 101 -5.92 11.29 14.27
CA GLY A 101 -4.52 11.70 14.35
C GLY A 101 -4.20 12.91 13.48
N GLU A 102 -2.91 13.22 13.39
CA GLU A 102 -2.41 14.24 12.47
C GLU A 102 -2.78 13.88 11.03
N ASN A 103 -3.24 14.88 10.26
CA ASN A 103 -3.73 14.77 8.87
C ASN A 103 -5.06 13.98 8.71
N VAL A 104 -5.78 13.68 9.80
CA VAL A 104 -7.09 12.98 9.75
C VAL A 104 -8.23 13.97 9.99
N ASP A 105 -9.06 14.17 8.98
CA ASP A 105 -10.29 14.98 9.06
C ASP A 105 -11.50 14.11 9.44
N VAL A 106 -11.53 12.85 9.00
CA VAL A 106 -12.60 11.89 9.27
C VAL A 106 -12.00 10.59 9.80
N ALA A 107 -12.39 10.20 11.02
CA ALA A 107 -12.00 8.92 11.60
C ALA A 107 -13.07 7.85 11.32
N GLY A 108 -12.70 6.73 10.72
CA GLY A 108 -13.62 5.60 10.50
C GLY A 108 -13.09 4.50 9.58
N ASP A 109 -13.86 3.41 9.46
CA ASP A 109 -13.48 2.26 8.64
C ASP A 109 -13.93 2.44 7.18
N VAL A 110 -12.97 2.31 6.25
CA VAL A 110 -13.20 2.35 4.79
C VAL A 110 -14.20 1.28 4.33
N HIS A 111 -14.37 0.18 5.06
CA HIS A 111 -15.39 -0.84 4.78
C HIS A 111 -16.83 -0.34 4.95
N THR A 112 -17.02 0.88 5.47
CA THR A 112 -18.31 1.56 5.65
C THR A 112 -18.26 3.02 5.18
N LEU A 113 -17.34 3.36 4.26
CA LEU A 113 -17.05 4.71 3.79
C LEU A 113 -18.30 5.51 3.39
N SER A 114 -19.23 4.88 2.68
CA SER A 114 -20.45 5.49 2.16
C SER A 114 -21.46 5.86 3.24
N SER A 115 -21.30 5.35 4.46
CA SER A 115 -22.06 5.78 5.64
C SER A 115 -21.44 6.99 6.36
N LEU A 116 -20.16 7.27 6.10
CA LEU A 116 -19.38 8.33 6.75
C LEU A 116 -19.26 9.57 5.86
N LEU A 117 -19.23 9.38 4.54
CA LEU A 117 -18.98 10.42 3.55
C LEU A 117 -20.10 10.46 2.50
N PRO A 118 -20.36 11.63 1.88
CA PRO A 118 -21.38 11.76 0.85
C PRO A 118 -21.07 10.91 -0.38
N GLY A 119 -22.12 10.33 -0.97
CA GLY A 119 -22.06 9.64 -2.25
C GLY A 119 -21.76 10.60 -3.40
N GLU A 120 -21.07 10.10 -4.43
CA GLU A 120 -20.74 10.86 -5.65
C GLU A 120 -20.16 12.26 -5.42
N HIS A 121 -19.30 12.38 -4.41
CA HIS A 121 -18.72 13.66 -3.99
C HIS A 121 -17.32 13.88 -4.55
N TYR A 122 -16.45 12.89 -4.49
CA TYR A 122 -15.02 13.05 -4.74
C TYR A 122 -14.65 12.93 -6.22
N ASP A 123 -13.93 13.92 -6.75
CA ASP A 123 -13.33 13.90 -8.09
C ASP A 123 -12.13 12.96 -8.15
N ALA A 124 -11.45 12.79 -7.02
CA ALA A 124 -10.32 11.89 -6.90
C ALA A 124 -10.24 11.25 -5.51
N VAL A 125 -9.76 10.01 -5.47
CA VAL A 125 -9.50 9.25 -4.24
C VAL A 125 -8.12 8.61 -4.37
N PHE A 126 -7.32 8.63 -3.30
CA PHE A 126 -6.07 7.89 -3.30
C PHE A 126 -5.79 7.15 -1.99
N SER A 127 -4.98 6.11 -2.09
CA SER A 127 -4.52 5.32 -0.95
C SER A 127 -3.09 4.83 -1.15
N VAL A 128 -2.27 4.93 -0.11
CA VAL A 128 -0.85 4.52 -0.11
C VAL A 128 -0.61 3.59 1.07
N SER A 129 -0.22 2.34 0.78
CA SER A 129 0.13 1.32 1.77
C SER A 129 -0.99 1.00 2.78
N VAL A 130 -2.23 0.89 2.29
CA VAL A 130 -3.40 0.53 3.12
C VAL A 130 -4.03 -0.79 2.69
N PHE A 131 -4.07 -1.09 1.39
CA PHE A 131 -4.86 -2.22 0.85
C PHE A 131 -4.42 -3.59 1.40
N GLU A 132 -3.14 -3.77 1.71
CA GLU A 132 -2.57 -4.94 2.39
C GLU A 132 -3.14 -5.17 3.79
N HIS A 133 -3.61 -4.09 4.43
CA HIS A 133 -4.16 -4.09 5.78
C HIS A 133 -5.69 -4.17 5.82
N LEU A 134 -6.35 -4.13 4.66
CA LEU A 134 -7.80 -4.26 4.59
C LEU A 134 -8.21 -5.73 4.63
N ALA A 135 -9.04 -6.13 5.60
CA ALA A 135 -9.54 -7.50 5.68
C ALA A 135 -10.40 -7.87 4.46
N MET A 136 -11.13 -6.92 3.89
CA MET A 136 -12.00 -7.12 2.72
C MET A 136 -11.75 -6.05 1.66
N PRO A 137 -10.62 -6.11 0.93
CA PRO A 137 -10.24 -5.08 -0.05
C PRO A 137 -11.28 -4.93 -1.18
N TRP A 138 -12.01 -6.01 -1.52
CA TRP A 138 -13.14 -5.94 -2.45
C TRP A 138 -14.24 -5.03 -1.95
N LYS A 139 -14.65 -5.15 -0.68
CA LYS A 139 -15.70 -4.30 -0.08
C LYS A 139 -15.24 -2.84 -0.01
N ALA A 140 -13.99 -2.61 0.38
CA ALA A 140 -13.42 -1.27 0.39
C ALA A 140 -13.44 -0.62 -1.00
N ALA A 141 -13.11 -1.37 -2.07
CA ALA A 141 -13.20 -0.86 -3.44
C ALA A 141 -14.62 -0.44 -3.84
N LEU A 142 -15.66 -1.19 -3.41
CA LEU A 142 -17.06 -0.83 -3.65
C LEU A 142 -17.48 0.44 -2.87
N GLU A 143 -17.05 0.55 -1.62
CA GLU A 143 -17.30 1.72 -0.77
C GLU A 143 -16.62 2.98 -1.31
N ILE A 144 -15.38 2.85 -1.80
CA ILE A 144 -14.66 3.90 -2.52
C ILE A 144 -15.43 4.31 -3.77
N ASN A 145 -15.90 3.37 -4.58
CA ASN A 145 -16.70 3.69 -5.76
C ASN A 145 -17.93 4.53 -5.40
N ARG A 146 -18.66 4.18 -4.33
CA ARG A 146 -19.90 4.86 -3.92
C ARG A 146 -19.70 6.35 -3.62
N VAL A 147 -18.56 6.73 -3.03
CA VAL A 147 -18.28 8.14 -2.69
C VAL A 147 -17.64 8.93 -3.83
N MET A 148 -17.12 8.26 -4.86
CA MET A 148 -16.53 8.91 -6.03
C MET A 148 -17.58 9.40 -7.02
N LYS A 149 -17.32 10.53 -7.69
CA LYS A 149 -18.08 10.97 -8.86
C LYS A 149 -17.81 10.05 -10.07
N PRO A 150 -18.79 9.84 -10.97
CA PRO A 150 -18.54 9.25 -12.27
C PRO A 150 -17.41 9.99 -13.01
N GLY A 151 -16.47 9.25 -13.59
CA GLY A 151 -15.28 9.81 -14.26
C GLY A 151 -14.12 10.17 -13.34
N GLY A 152 -14.31 10.12 -12.02
CA GLY A 152 -13.27 10.43 -11.02
C GLY A 152 -12.09 9.47 -11.03
N LEU A 153 -10.94 9.93 -10.54
CA LEU A 153 -9.67 9.18 -10.55
C LEU A 153 -9.42 8.46 -9.23
N LEU A 154 -9.03 7.20 -9.29
CA LEU A 154 -8.62 6.38 -8.15
C LEU A 154 -7.13 6.03 -8.28
N TYR A 155 -6.33 6.39 -7.29
CA TYR A 155 -4.95 5.91 -7.17
C TYR A 155 -4.80 4.97 -5.98
N ILE A 156 -4.19 3.80 -6.20
CA ILE A 156 -3.86 2.86 -5.12
C ILE A 156 -2.40 2.45 -5.25
N SER A 157 -1.66 2.49 -4.16
CA SER A 157 -0.37 1.80 -4.06
C SER A 157 -0.26 0.92 -2.84
N THR A 158 0.39 -0.23 -3.01
CA THR A 158 0.57 -1.27 -1.98
C THR A 158 1.71 -2.21 -2.39
N HIS A 159 1.78 -3.41 -1.79
CA HIS A 159 2.96 -4.24 -1.79
C HIS A 159 2.70 -5.65 -2.39
N PRO A 160 3.38 -6.01 -3.50
CA PRO A 160 3.45 -7.38 -4.00
C PRO A 160 4.39 -8.24 -3.16
N ALA A 161 5.52 -7.69 -2.69
CA ALA A 161 6.56 -8.48 -2.04
C ALA A 161 7.33 -7.67 -0.97
N ILE A 162 6.79 -7.68 0.26
CA ILE A 162 7.46 -7.16 1.45
C ILE A 162 7.33 -8.12 2.64
N PRO A 163 8.23 -8.05 3.63
CA PRO A 163 8.08 -8.75 4.90
C PRO A 163 6.76 -8.41 5.60
N PRO A 164 6.17 -9.33 6.38
CA PRO A 164 5.02 -9.02 7.20
C PRO A 164 5.27 -7.86 8.16
N HIS A 165 4.29 -6.98 8.32
CA HIS A 165 4.35 -5.79 9.17
C HIS A 165 2.97 -5.45 9.73
N GLU A 166 2.88 -4.53 10.70
CA GLU A 166 1.62 -4.13 11.37
C GLU A 166 0.70 -5.30 11.76
N LEU A 167 1.31 -6.39 12.23
CA LEU A 167 0.60 -7.61 12.60
C LEU A 167 -0.37 -7.36 13.76
N PRO A 168 -1.56 -7.98 13.76
CA PRO A 168 -2.00 -9.06 12.87
C PRO A 168 -2.68 -8.59 11.57
N TRP A 169 -2.71 -7.29 11.29
CA TRP A 169 -3.51 -6.72 10.21
C TRP A 169 -2.77 -6.64 8.88
N ASP A 170 -1.96 -7.63 8.53
CA ASP A 170 -1.28 -7.70 7.23
C ASP A 170 -1.71 -8.99 6.53
N PHE A 171 -2.63 -8.83 5.59
CA PHE A 171 -3.44 -9.92 5.05
C PHE A 171 -3.03 -10.33 3.64
N TRP A 172 -2.60 -9.38 2.81
CA TRP A 172 -2.56 -9.58 1.37
C TRP A 172 -1.23 -9.16 0.75
N ARG A 173 -0.86 -9.85 -0.32
CA ARG A 173 0.22 -9.47 -1.24
C ARG A 173 -0.41 -9.24 -2.60
N PHE A 174 -0.37 -8.01 -3.09
CA PHE A 174 -1.12 -7.60 -4.28
C PHE A 174 -0.25 -7.65 -5.53
N SER A 175 -0.69 -8.38 -6.54
CA SER A 175 -0.11 -8.31 -7.89
C SER A 175 -0.98 -7.43 -8.80
N GLY A 176 -0.47 -7.10 -9.99
CA GLY A 176 -1.30 -6.41 -11.00
C GLY A 176 -2.58 -7.18 -11.35
N GLU A 177 -2.54 -8.52 -11.36
CA GLU A 177 -3.73 -9.35 -11.63
C GLU A 177 -4.78 -9.23 -10.51
N THR A 178 -4.36 -9.04 -9.26
CA THR A 178 -5.28 -8.80 -8.14
C THR A 178 -6.14 -7.56 -8.40
N PHE A 179 -5.54 -6.50 -8.94
CA PHE A 179 -6.27 -5.27 -9.22
C PHE A 179 -7.21 -5.37 -10.41
N LYS A 180 -6.93 -6.22 -11.42
CA LYS A 180 -7.89 -6.48 -12.49
C LYS A 180 -9.19 -7.14 -11.98
N ILE A 181 -9.10 -7.90 -10.89
CA ILE A 181 -10.28 -8.49 -10.23
C ILE A 181 -10.99 -7.48 -9.34
N LEU A 182 -10.26 -6.58 -8.68
CA LEU A 182 -10.86 -5.56 -7.81
C LEU A 182 -11.44 -4.37 -8.59
N LEU A 183 -10.83 -4.01 -9.71
CA LEU A 183 -11.13 -2.82 -10.52
C LEU A 183 -11.41 -3.28 -11.96
N ASN A 184 -12.69 -3.48 -12.25
CA ASN A 184 -13.19 -3.85 -13.56
C ASN A 184 -14.59 -3.28 -13.77
N GLU A 185 -15.18 -3.59 -14.93
CA GLU A 185 -16.51 -3.14 -15.31
C GLU A 185 -17.58 -3.46 -14.24
N SER A 186 -17.57 -4.67 -13.66
CA SER A 186 -18.53 -5.05 -12.62
C SER A 186 -18.34 -4.29 -11.30
N THR A 187 -17.12 -3.83 -10.98
CA THR A 187 -16.88 -2.96 -9.83
C THR A 187 -16.96 -1.46 -10.17
N GLY A 188 -17.30 -1.13 -11.42
CA GLY A 188 -17.49 0.24 -11.89
C GLY A 188 -16.18 0.98 -12.14
N PHE A 189 -15.10 0.28 -12.50
CA PHE A 189 -13.78 0.88 -12.75
C PHE A 189 -13.14 0.43 -14.07
N GLU A 190 -12.29 1.31 -14.61
CA GLU A 190 -11.35 1.02 -15.68
C GLU A 190 -9.93 1.30 -15.19
N ILE A 191 -9.01 0.34 -15.32
CA ILE A 191 -7.59 0.56 -15.02
C ILE A 191 -6.95 1.32 -16.18
N LEU A 192 -6.43 2.51 -15.89
CA LEU A 192 -5.69 3.33 -16.84
C LEU A 192 -4.21 2.98 -16.86
N GLU A 193 -3.65 2.66 -15.69
CA GLU A 193 -2.24 2.29 -15.53
C GLU A 193 -2.04 1.32 -14.36
N SER A 194 -1.11 0.38 -14.53
CA SER A 194 -0.68 -0.56 -13.50
C SER A 194 0.83 -0.77 -13.61
N GLN A 195 1.60 -0.24 -12.66
CA GLN A 195 3.06 -0.33 -12.67
C GLN A 195 3.60 -0.89 -11.36
N GLU A 196 4.43 -1.91 -11.48
CA GLU A 196 5.26 -2.37 -10.39
C GLU A 196 6.62 -1.65 -10.40
N GLY A 197 7.23 -1.52 -9.22
CA GLY A 197 8.53 -0.87 -9.07
C GLY A 197 9.23 -1.28 -7.77
N THR A 198 10.18 -0.43 -7.35
CA THR A 198 11.03 -0.69 -6.17
C THR A 198 11.69 -2.07 -6.25
N PRO A 199 12.53 -2.31 -7.28
CA PRO A 199 13.02 -3.65 -7.59
C PRO A 199 13.94 -4.17 -6.48
N GLY A 200 13.72 -5.43 -6.12
CA GLY A 200 14.48 -6.15 -5.11
C GLY A 200 14.95 -7.53 -5.58
N ARG A 201 15.54 -8.27 -4.64
CA ARG A 201 15.91 -9.69 -4.76
C ARG A 201 15.68 -10.40 -3.43
N ILE A 202 15.26 -11.66 -3.50
CA ILE A 202 15.10 -12.52 -2.31
C ILE A 202 16.25 -13.51 -2.25
N LEU A 203 17.02 -13.47 -1.17
CA LEU A 203 17.98 -14.53 -0.86
C LEU A 203 17.26 -15.66 -0.11
N SER A 204 17.11 -16.81 -0.76
CA SER A 204 16.58 -17.99 -0.09
C SER A 204 17.59 -18.54 0.91
N LEU A 205 17.12 -18.85 2.12
CA LEU A 205 17.86 -19.58 3.14
C LEU A 205 17.52 -21.08 3.13
N SER A 206 16.68 -21.51 2.20
CA SER A 206 16.28 -22.91 2.03
C SER A 206 17.15 -23.60 0.98
N ARG A 207 17.36 -24.91 1.17
CA ARG A 207 17.92 -25.80 0.14
C ARG A 207 16.86 -26.35 -0.81
N ASP A 208 15.61 -25.94 -0.63
CA ASP A 208 14.54 -26.32 -1.51
C ASP A 208 14.84 -25.91 -2.96
N HIS A 209 14.80 -26.87 -3.87
CA HIS A 209 15.19 -26.69 -5.26
C HIS A 209 14.34 -25.63 -5.99
N THR A 210 13.07 -25.45 -5.58
CA THR A 210 12.16 -24.50 -6.23
C THR A 210 12.47 -23.05 -5.85
N THR A 211 13.01 -22.82 -4.64
CA THR A 211 13.24 -21.47 -4.09
C THR A 211 14.72 -21.10 -3.92
N ALA A 212 15.65 -22.06 -3.97
CA ALA A 212 17.08 -21.81 -3.74
C ALA A 212 17.67 -20.77 -4.73
N SER A 213 17.11 -20.69 -5.94
CA SER A 213 17.56 -19.77 -7.00
C SER A 213 16.73 -18.49 -7.14
N THR A 214 15.81 -18.18 -6.21
CA THR A 214 14.93 -17.00 -6.33
C THR A 214 15.70 -15.68 -6.43
N HIS A 215 16.91 -15.60 -5.87
CA HIS A 215 17.78 -14.42 -5.97
C HIS A 215 18.19 -14.07 -7.42
N ARG A 216 18.00 -14.97 -8.38
CA ARG A 216 18.27 -14.73 -9.80
C ARG A 216 17.15 -13.94 -10.48
N PHE A 217 15.95 -13.93 -9.93
CA PHE A 217 14.78 -13.27 -10.50
C PHE A 217 14.50 -11.96 -9.76
N PRO A 218 14.18 -10.86 -10.47
CA PRO A 218 13.68 -9.65 -9.83
C PRO A 218 12.34 -9.89 -9.16
N ILE A 219 12.15 -9.18 -8.05
CA ILE A 219 10.83 -8.93 -7.48
C ILE A 219 10.61 -7.42 -7.46
N ASN A 220 9.36 -6.99 -7.42
CA ASN A 220 8.98 -5.61 -7.19
C ASN A 220 8.33 -5.52 -5.81
N GLN A 221 8.75 -4.53 -5.02
CA GLN A 221 8.27 -4.41 -3.64
C GLN A 221 7.02 -3.53 -3.56
N SER A 222 6.72 -2.78 -4.61
CA SER A 222 5.58 -1.86 -4.67
C SER A 222 4.85 -1.95 -6.00
N ILE A 223 3.55 -1.71 -5.98
CA ILE A 223 2.69 -1.58 -7.15
C ILE A 223 1.83 -0.33 -7.02
N ALA A 224 1.66 0.39 -8.12
CA ALA A 224 0.81 1.56 -8.25
C ALA A 224 -0.22 1.32 -9.35
N ILE A 225 -1.47 1.65 -9.05
CA ILE A 225 -2.62 1.53 -9.93
C ILE A 225 -3.27 2.89 -10.05
N LEU A 226 -3.53 3.32 -11.28
CA LEU A 226 -4.40 4.44 -11.59
C LEU A 226 -5.62 3.91 -12.32
N ALA A 227 -6.80 4.20 -11.80
CA ALA A 227 -8.07 3.79 -12.36
C ALA A 227 -9.04 4.98 -12.47
N ARG A 228 -10.09 4.80 -13.27
CA ARG A 228 -11.19 5.74 -13.42
C ARG A 228 -12.49 5.07 -13.01
N LYS A 229 -13.33 5.76 -12.25
CA LYS A 229 -14.70 5.31 -12.02
C LYS A 229 -15.50 5.45 -13.33
N THR A 230 -16.03 4.34 -13.84
CA THR A 230 -16.83 4.29 -15.07
C THR A 230 -18.32 4.19 -14.80
N GLY A 231 -18.71 3.68 -13.62
CA GLY A 231 -20.11 3.51 -13.24
C GLY A 231 -20.26 3.08 -11.78
N ALA A 232 -21.50 2.80 -11.38
CA ALA A 232 -21.78 2.17 -10.10
C ALA A 232 -21.39 0.68 -10.13
N PRO A 233 -21.03 0.06 -9.00
CA PRO A 233 -20.75 -1.36 -8.96
C PRO A 233 -22.02 -2.17 -9.20
N ASP A 234 -21.86 -3.38 -9.74
CA ASP A 234 -22.94 -4.35 -9.91
C ASP A 234 -23.63 -4.60 -8.56
N PRO A 235 -24.98 -4.48 -8.48
CA PRO A 235 -25.71 -4.65 -7.22
C PRO A 235 -25.61 -6.07 -6.62
N GLY A 236 -25.20 -7.08 -7.41
CA GLY A 236 -24.91 -8.42 -6.92
C GLY A 236 -23.60 -8.53 -6.13
N LEU A 237 -22.73 -7.52 -6.20
CA LEU A 237 -21.51 -7.45 -5.40
C LEU A 237 -21.81 -6.85 -4.03
N SER A 238 -22.11 -7.70 -3.06
CA SER A 238 -22.27 -7.29 -1.67
C SER A 238 -21.48 -8.16 -0.69
N TRP A 239 -21.10 -7.55 0.43
CA TRP A 239 -20.46 -8.23 1.54
C TRP A 239 -20.89 -7.56 2.85
N ASP A 240 -22.17 -7.73 3.17
CA ASP A 240 -22.88 -7.05 4.25
C ASP A 240 -22.62 -7.70 5.62
N ILE A 241 -21.35 -8.00 5.87
CA ILE A 241 -20.85 -8.61 7.09
C ILE A 241 -19.82 -7.64 7.69
N PRO A 242 -19.89 -7.33 9.00
CA PRO A 242 -18.90 -6.46 9.64
C PRO A 242 -17.57 -7.19 9.78
N VAL A 243 -16.44 -6.49 9.62
CA VAL A 243 -15.10 -7.09 9.72
C VAL A 243 -14.89 -7.77 11.08
N SER A 244 -15.44 -7.17 12.15
CA SER A 244 -15.38 -7.70 13.52
C SER A 244 -15.99 -9.10 13.69
N SER A 245 -16.82 -9.56 12.75
CA SER A 245 -17.34 -10.93 12.77
C SER A 245 -16.44 -11.96 12.09
N LEU A 246 -15.47 -11.50 11.29
CA LEU A 246 -14.54 -12.36 10.55
C LEU A 246 -13.24 -12.60 11.32
N LEU A 247 -12.83 -11.64 12.16
CA LEU A 247 -11.57 -11.67 12.86
C LEU A 247 -11.73 -12.03 14.33
N GLN A 248 -10.81 -12.85 14.83
CA GLN A 248 -10.72 -13.18 16.26
C GLN A 248 -9.99 -12.10 17.07
N THR A 249 -9.42 -11.11 16.38
CA THR A 249 -8.65 -10.00 16.95
C THR A 249 -9.42 -8.69 16.78
N ASP A 250 -9.13 -7.69 17.61
CA ASP A 250 -9.57 -6.31 17.37
C ASP A 250 -9.11 -5.86 15.97
N TYR A 251 -9.88 -5.02 15.27
CA TYR A 251 -9.63 -4.62 13.89
C TYR A 251 -10.00 -3.16 13.65
N PRO A 252 -9.02 -2.35 13.22
CA PRO A 252 -7.81 -2.03 13.98
C PRO A 252 -8.12 -1.45 15.37
N LYS A 253 -7.11 -1.39 16.26
CA LYS A 253 -7.29 -0.94 17.64
C LYS A 253 -6.79 0.48 17.88
#